data_AF-A0A7J2KEE3-F1
#
_entry.id   AF-A0A7J2KEE3-F1
#
_cell.length_a   1.000
_cell.length_b   1.000
_cell.length_c   1.000
_cell.angle_alpha   90.00
_cell.angle_beta   90.00
_cell.angle_gamma   90.00
#
_symmetry.space_group_name_H-M   'P 1'
#
loop_
_entity.id
_entity.type
_entity.pdbx_description
1 polymer ?
#
loop_
_entity_poly.entity_id
_entity_poly.type
_entity_poly.pdbx_seq_one_letter_code
_entity_poly.pdbx_strand_id
1 'polypeptide(L)'
;MTKKIPVSSMDRIIHEIGAERVSSEAAERLREIVEGIAMKIAIMAWEAAKHAGRKTVKKEDIDFALREITEIPIGSLVSKVRE
;
A
#
# COMPACT_ATOMS: atom_id res chain seq x y z
N MET A 1 7.55 4.30 16.11
CA MET A 1 6.41 4.67 15.25
C MET A 1 5.23 3.82 15.65
N THR A 2 4.04 4.40 15.81
CA THR A 2 2.81 3.66 16.08
C THR A 2 2.38 2.90 14.83
N LYS A 3 2.16 1.58 14.98
CA LYS A 3 1.61 0.71 13.93
C LYS A 3 0.25 1.26 13.49
N LYS A 4 0.08 1.56 12.21
CA LYS A 4 -1.08 2.27 11.64
C LYS A 4 -2.15 1.31 11.14
N ILE A 5 -1.76 0.12 10.66
CA ILE A 5 -2.66 -0.87 10.10
C ILE A 5 -2.88 -2.02 11.12
N PRO A 6 -4.13 -2.48 11.34
CA PRO A 6 -4.37 -3.65 12.18
C PRO A 6 -3.77 -4.93 11.59
N VAL A 7 -3.18 -5.79 12.42
CA VAL A 7 -2.70 -7.13 12.00
C VAL A 7 -3.85 -7.98 11.47
N SER A 8 -5.04 -7.85 12.06
CA SER A 8 -6.24 -8.56 11.63
C SER A 8 -6.65 -8.25 10.19
N SER A 9 -6.31 -7.07 9.66
CA SER A 9 -6.54 -6.77 8.24
C SER A 9 -5.63 -7.59 7.34
N MET A 10 -4.37 -7.83 7.74
CA MET A 10 -3.43 -8.64 6.97
C MET A 10 -3.82 -10.11 7.01
N ASP A 11 -4.26 -10.59 8.17
CA ASP A 11 -4.80 -11.93 8.34
C ASP A 11 -5.99 -12.19 7.40
N ARG A 12 -6.95 -11.26 7.32
CA ARG A 12 -8.10 -11.36 6.40
C ARG A 12 -7.68 -11.41 4.93
N ILE A 13 -6.77 -10.52 4.51
CA ILE A 13 -6.27 -10.50 3.11
C ILE A 13 -5.63 -11.86 2.74
N ILE A 14 -4.90 -12.49 3.67
CA ILE A 14 -4.26 -13.78 3.40
C ILE A 14 -5.31 -14.91 3.35
N HIS A 15 -6.38 -14.86 4.14
CA HIS A 15 -7.48 -15.83 4.02
C HIS A 15 -8.33 -15.63 2.76
N GLU A 16 -8.52 -14.39 2.31
CA GLU A 16 -9.27 -14.07 1.08
C GLU A 16 -8.66 -14.72 -0.17
N ILE A 17 -7.35 -14.96 -0.19
CA ILE A 17 -6.68 -15.69 -1.28
C ILE A 17 -6.75 -17.22 -1.13
N GLY A 18 -7.45 -17.74 -0.12
CA GLY A 18 -7.69 -19.16 0.10
C GLY A 18 -6.74 -19.85 1.09
N ALA A 19 -5.96 -19.10 1.87
CA ALA A 19 -5.15 -19.71 2.93
C ALA A 19 -6.04 -20.23 4.07
N GLU A 20 -5.89 -21.50 4.45
CA GLU A 20 -6.66 -22.09 5.55
C GLU A 20 -6.16 -21.67 6.94
N ARG A 21 -4.87 -21.36 7.06
CA ARG A 21 -4.21 -21.01 8.32
C ARG A 21 -3.16 -19.93 8.09
N VAL A 22 -3.09 -18.98 9.00
CA VAL A 22 -2.11 -17.89 8.98
C VAL A 22 -1.48 -17.76 10.37
N SER A 23 -0.15 -17.66 10.44
CA SER A 23 0.53 -17.38 11.71
C SER A 23 0.49 -15.88 12.02
N SER A 24 0.45 -15.54 13.32
CA SER A 24 0.52 -14.14 13.75
C SER A 24 1.76 -13.42 13.22
N GLU A 25 2.89 -14.12 13.13
CA GLU A 25 4.14 -13.59 12.58
C GLU A 25 4.06 -13.30 11.08
N ALA A 26 3.35 -14.13 10.30
CA ALA A 26 3.15 -13.88 8.88
C ALA A 26 2.28 -12.63 8.64
N ALA A 27 1.18 -12.49 9.39
CA ALA A 27 0.31 -11.32 9.31
C ALA A 27 1.03 -10.04 9.77
N GLU A 28 1.85 -10.14 10.83
CA GLU A 28 2.71 -9.06 11.30
C GLU A 28 3.72 -8.65 10.22
N ARG A 29 4.39 -9.63 9.59
CA ARG A 29 5.37 -9.37 8.55
C ARG A 29 4.75 -8.69 7.33
N LEU A 30 3.57 -9.15 6.91
CA LEU A 30 2.85 -8.51 5.81
C LEU A 30 2.52 -7.05 6.15
N ARG A 31 2.10 -6.76 7.38
CA ARG A 31 1.84 -5.38 7.82
C ARG A 31 3.07 -4.51 7.66
N GLU A 32 4.23 -4.95 8.15
CA GLU A 32 5.46 -4.17 8.07
C GLU A 32 5.81 -3.81 6.62
N ILE A 33 5.64 -4.78 5.71
CA ILE A 33 5.89 -4.59 4.28
C ILE A 33 4.89 -3.58 3.70
N VAL A 34 3.60 -3.74 3.99
CA VAL A 34 2.54 -2.84 3.48
C VAL A 34 2.74 -1.42 4.01
N GLU A 35 3.03 -1.25 5.30
CA GLU A 35 3.30 0.07 5.89
C GLU A 35 4.56 0.71 5.28
N GLY A 36 5.61 -0.07 5.03
CA GLY A 36 6.83 0.39 4.36
C GLY A 36 6.57 0.86 2.92
N ILE A 37 5.83 0.08 2.14
CA ILE A 37 5.45 0.44 0.76
C ILE A 37 4.57 1.69 0.77
N ALA A 38 3.55 1.74 1.64
CA ALA A 38 2.66 2.88 1.77
C ALA A 38 3.42 4.16 2.14
N MET A 39 4.40 4.07 3.04
CA MET A 39 5.27 5.20 3.39
C MET A 39 6.10 5.67 2.18
N LYS A 40 6.71 4.75 1.44
CA LYS A 40 7.52 5.09 0.25
C LYS A 40 6.67 5.81 -0.81
N ILE A 41 5.47 5.30 -1.09
CA ILE A 41 4.52 5.93 -2.01
C ILE A 41 4.12 7.33 -1.50
N ALA A 42 3.80 7.46 -0.20
CA ALA A 42 3.37 8.73 0.38
C ALA A 42 4.46 9.82 0.31
N ILE A 43 5.73 9.45 0.55
CA ILE A 43 6.87 10.38 0.44
C ILE A 43 7.00 10.91 -0.99
N MET A 44 7.03 10.01 -1.98
CA MET A 44 7.20 10.42 -3.37
C MET A 44 5.97 11.19 -3.90
N ALA A 45 4.76 10.78 -3.52
CA ALA A 45 3.55 11.51 -3.88
C ALA A 45 3.53 12.92 -3.26
N TRP A 46 4.02 13.07 -2.04
CA TRP A 46 4.20 14.38 -1.41
C TRP A 46 5.22 15.24 -2.15
N GLU A 47 6.36 14.66 -2.54
CA GLU A 47 7.36 15.35 -3.35
C GLU A 47 6.78 15.80 -4.68
N ALA A 48 6.06 14.94 -5.39
CA ALA A 48 5.38 15.28 -6.65
C ALA A 48 4.39 16.45 -6.48
N ALA A 49 3.55 16.39 -5.45
CA ALA A 49 2.62 17.48 -5.13
C ALA A 49 3.35 18.79 -4.84
N LYS A 50 4.45 18.74 -4.07
CA LYS A 50 5.27 19.89 -3.72
C LYS A 50 5.95 20.51 -4.95
N HIS A 51 6.50 19.70 -5.86
CA HIS A 51 7.09 20.17 -7.12
C HIS A 51 6.05 20.85 -8.01
N ALA A 52 4.80 20.40 -7.96
CA ALA A 52 3.67 21.05 -8.64
C ALA A 52 3.12 22.29 -7.90
N GLY A 53 3.78 22.76 -6.83
CA GLY A 53 3.36 23.92 -6.04
C GLY A 53 2.12 23.70 -5.18
N ARG A 54 1.67 22.44 -5.01
CA ARG A 54 0.47 22.10 -4.23
C ARG A 54 0.84 21.72 -2.79
N LYS A 55 -0.08 21.98 -1.87
CA LYS A 55 -0.02 21.53 -0.46
C LYS A 55 -0.91 20.31 -0.19
N THR A 56 -1.61 19.83 -1.20
CA THR A 56 -2.53 18.69 -1.11
C THR A 56 -2.05 17.60 -2.06
N VAL A 57 -1.81 16.41 -1.51
CA VAL A 57 -1.56 15.19 -2.28
C VAL A 57 -2.88 14.76 -2.92
N LYS A 58 -2.89 14.56 -4.22
CA LYS A 58 -4.04 14.08 -4.99
C LYS A 58 -3.83 12.64 -5.42
N LYS A 59 -4.90 12.02 -5.94
CA LYS A 59 -4.85 10.66 -6.49
C LYS A 59 -3.77 10.54 -7.57
N GLU A 60 -3.61 11.54 -8.43
CA GLU A 60 -2.64 11.51 -9.53
C GLU A 60 -1.19 11.44 -9.03
N ASP A 61 -0.91 11.98 -7.83
CA ASP A 61 0.42 11.89 -7.22
C ASP A 61 0.71 10.48 -6.69
N ILE A 62 -0.30 9.81 -6.15
CA ILE A 62 -0.21 8.40 -5.73
C ILE A 62 -0.01 7.50 -6.95
N ASP A 63 -0.80 7.72 -8.00
CA ASP A 63 -0.71 6.98 -9.26
C ASP A 63 0.64 7.21 -9.96
N PHE A 64 1.20 8.42 -9.86
CA PHE A 64 2.57 8.71 -10.30
C PHE A 64 3.59 7.95 -9.45
N ALA A 65 3.56 8.11 -8.13
CA ALA A 65 4.53 7.46 -7.23
C ALA A 65 4.55 5.94 -7.38
N LEU A 66 3.38 5.30 -7.55
CA LEU A 66 3.28 3.86 -7.75
C LEU A 66 3.99 3.40 -9.03
N ARG A 67 3.84 4.17 -10.14
CA ARG A 67 4.51 3.88 -11.42
C ARG A 67 6.03 4.04 -11.34
N GLU A 68 6.52 5.00 -10.56
CA GLU A 68 7.95 5.25 -10.41
C GLU A 68 8.62 4.25 -9.45
N ILE A 69 7.89 3.76 -8.45
CA ILE A 69 8.43 2.87 -7.42
C ILE A 69 8.34 1.40 -7.81
N THR A 70 7.39 1.03 -8.68
CA THR A 70 7.08 -0.36 -9.02
C THR A 70 6.84 -0.51 -10.52
N GLU A 71 7.19 -1.68 -11.07
CA GLU A 71 6.83 -2.05 -12.45
C GLU A 71 5.38 -2.59 -12.55
N ILE A 72 4.55 -2.37 -11.53
CA ILE A 72 3.20 -2.93 -11.45
C ILE A 72 2.21 -1.95 -12.09
N PRO A 73 1.44 -2.36 -13.12
CA PRO A 73 0.39 -1.53 -13.67
C PRO A 73 -0.72 -1.27 -12.63
N ILE A 74 -1.16 -0.01 -12.50
CA ILE A 74 -2.25 0.38 -11.57
C ILE A 74 -3.50 -0.48 -11.77
N GLY A 75 -3.83 -0.78 -13.03
CA GLY A 75 -4.98 -1.63 -13.37
C GLY A 75 -4.92 -3.03 -12.78
N SER A 76 -3.71 -3.58 -12.57
CA SER A 76 -3.49 -4.91 -11.97
C SER A 76 -3.72 -4.93 -10.47
N LEU A 77 -3.47 -3.81 -9.78
CA LEU A 77 -3.66 -3.68 -8.32
C LEU A 77 -5.13 -3.46 -7.96
N VAL A 78 -5.84 -2.62 -8.72
CA VAL A 78 -7.20 -2.21 -8.37
C VAL A 78 -8.24 -3.28 -8.72
N SER A 79 -7.98 -4.12 -9.73
CA SER A 79 -8.89 -5.21 -10.12
C SER A 79 -9.07 -6.24 -9.00
N LYS A 80 -7.99 -6.59 -8.30
CA LYS A 80 -8.00 -7.61 -7.23
C LYS A 80 -8.65 -7.15 -5.91
N VAL A 81 -8.92 -5.86 -5.75
CA VAL A 81 -9.49 -5.28 -4.50
C VAL A 81 -10.98 -4.98 -4.64
N ARG A 82 -11.55 -5.06 -5.86
CA ARG A 82 -12.94 -4.70 -6.17
C ARG A 82 -13.86 -5.89 -6.45
N GLU A 83 -13.33 -7.11 -6.39
CA GLU A 83 -14.11 -8.36 -6.41
C GLU A 83 -14.38 -8.82 -4.97
#